data_AF-A0A957ALS3-F1
#
_entry.id   AF-A0A957ALS3-F1
#
_cell.length_a   1.000
_cell.length_b   1.000
_cell.length_c   1.000
_cell.angle_alpha   90.00
_cell.angle_beta   90.00
_cell.angle_gamma   90.00
#
_symmetry.space_group_name_H-M   'P 1'
#
loop_
_entity.id
_entity.type
_entity.pdbx_description
1 polymer ?
#
loop_
_entity_poly.entity_id
_entity_poly.type
_entity_poly.pdbx_seq_one_letter_code
_entity_poly.pdbx_strand_id
1 'polypeptide(L)'
;MAEAPNVTVYSTPTCPWCDRAKAYLAQQGVPFKDVDVSKDYNAAMEMVRLSGQQGVPVTVADGEVILGFDQARLAKIAAKYAGPKRPPLGIMAADAEEYLSRHPELAEKVPAGTKGVYVGKIRPQTVAERAGLQPGDILTSFAGKRIRSMAQLDQMVDTLKAGDQATARYLRDGADQSVILQF
;
A
#
# COMPACT_ATOMS: atom_id res chain seq x y z
N MET A 1 -11.29 1.86 -12.24
CA MET A 1 -11.91 0.61 -11.79
C MET A 1 -10.80 -0.18 -11.11
N ALA A 2 -10.89 -0.47 -9.81
CA ALA A 2 -9.83 -1.13 -9.07
C ALA A 2 -9.82 -2.62 -9.46
N GLU A 3 -8.88 -3.00 -10.32
CA GLU A 3 -8.70 -4.38 -10.76
C GLU A 3 -8.42 -5.25 -9.52
N ALA A 4 -9.25 -6.27 -9.31
CA ALA A 4 -9.16 -7.17 -8.18
C ALA A 4 -7.78 -7.86 -8.15
N PRO A 5 -7.27 -8.26 -6.96
CA PRO A 5 -5.95 -8.86 -6.86
C PRO A 5 -5.83 -10.08 -7.78
N ASN A 6 -4.85 -10.06 -8.68
CA ASN A 6 -4.58 -11.12 -9.66
C ASN A 6 -4.11 -12.45 -9.04
N VAL A 7 -4.08 -12.56 -7.70
CA VAL A 7 -3.62 -13.75 -6.96
C VAL A 7 -4.80 -14.37 -6.22
N THR A 8 -5.14 -15.62 -6.55
CA THR A 8 -6.19 -16.40 -5.89
C THR A 8 -5.58 -17.61 -5.22
N VAL A 9 -5.88 -17.82 -3.94
CA VAL A 9 -5.45 -18.98 -3.15
C VAL A 9 -6.67 -19.84 -2.86
N TYR A 10 -6.69 -21.03 -3.44
CA TYR A 10 -7.69 -22.04 -3.12
C TYR A 10 -7.26 -22.78 -1.86
N SER A 11 -8.10 -22.69 -0.83
CA SER A 11 -7.83 -23.27 0.48
C SER A 11 -9.02 -24.08 1.01
N THR A 12 -8.77 -24.84 2.08
CA THR A 12 -9.82 -25.44 2.91
C THR A 12 -9.59 -25.07 4.38
N PRO A 13 -10.66 -24.98 5.20
CA PRO A 13 -10.57 -24.52 6.59
C PRO A 13 -9.75 -25.44 7.52
N THR A 14 -9.49 -26.68 7.11
CA THR A 14 -8.78 -27.69 7.91
C THR A 14 -7.37 -27.98 7.40
N CYS A 15 -6.85 -27.23 6.42
CA CYS A 15 -5.56 -27.52 5.82
C CYS A 15 -4.42 -26.64 6.38
N PRO A 16 -3.47 -27.21 7.15
CA PRO A 16 -2.37 -26.45 7.74
C PRO A 16 -1.39 -25.86 6.71
N TRP A 17 -1.33 -26.46 5.51
CA TRP A 17 -0.49 -25.97 4.42
C TRP A 17 -1.10 -24.74 3.74
N CYS A 18 -2.43 -24.61 3.74
CA CYS A 18 -3.09 -23.40 3.26
C CYS A 18 -2.75 -22.21 4.13
N ASP A 19 -2.78 -22.39 5.45
CA ASP A 19 -2.42 -21.34 6.39
C ASP A 19 -0.99 -20.87 6.20
N ARG A 20 -0.05 -21.79 5.95
CA ARG A 20 1.34 -21.44 5.63
C ARG A 20 1.47 -20.64 4.33
N ALA A 21 0.78 -21.04 3.27
CA ALA A 21 0.80 -20.33 1.99
C ALA A 21 0.20 -18.92 2.13
N LYS A 22 -0.94 -18.79 2.80
CA LYS A 22 -1.60 -17.51 3.09
C LYS A 22 -0.73 -16.61 3.95
N ALA A 23 -0.15 -17.16 5.02
CA ALA A 23 0.75 -16.41 5.91
C ALA A 23 1.99 -15.92 5.15
N TYR A 24 2.57 -16.74 4.28
CA TYR A 24 3.72 -16.33 3.47
C TYR A 24 3.38 -15.19 2.51
N LEU A 25 2.27 -15.30 1.76
CA LEU A 25 1.82 -14.24 0.85
C LEU A 25 1.49 -12.95 1.60
N ALA A 26 0.80 -13.05 2.74
CA ALA A 26 0.51 -11.91 3.60
C ALA A 26 1.79 -11.26 4.16
N GLN A 27 2.76 -12.06 4.60
CA GLN A 27 4.06 -11.57 5.07
C GLN A 27 4.84 -10.85 3.97
N GLN A 28 4.74 -11.32 2.73
CA GLN A 28 5.34 -10.66 1.57
C GLN A 28 4.54 -9.43 1.11
N GLY A 29 3.42 -9.10 1.73
CA GLY A 29 2.58 -7.95 1.38
C GLY A 29 1.77 -8.15 0.10
N VAL A 30 1.57 -9.39 -0.35
CA VAL A 30 0.81 -9.71 -1.55
C VAL A 30 -0.69 -9.68 -1.23
N PRO A 31 -1.50 -8.82 -1.87
CA PRO A 31 -2.94 -8.93 -1.79
C PRO A 31 -3.40 -10.17 -2.56
N PHE A 32 -4.15 -11.06 -1.92
CA PHE A 32 -4.69 -12.28 -2.53
C PHE A 32 -6.15 -12.51 -2.13
N LYS A 33 -6.88 -13.23 -2.98
CA LYS A 33 -8.24 -13.71 -2.72
C LYS A 33 -8.18 -15.12 -2.15
N ASP A 34 -8.64 -15.32 -0.92
CA ASP A 34 -8.81 -16.64 -0.32
C ASP A 34 -10.16 -17.24 -0.78
N VAL A 35 -10.12 -18.42 -1.41
CA VAL A 35 -11.31 -19.12 -1.92
C VAL A 35 -11.41 -20.47 -1.24
N ASP A 36 -12.46 -20.63 -0.43
CA ASP A 36 -12.76 -21.87 0.28
C ASP A 36 -13.47 -22.86 -0.65
N VAL A 37 -12.71 -23.81 -1.19
CA VAL A 37 -13.25 -24.85 -2.09
C VAL A 37 -14.12 -25.89 -1.39
N SER A 38 -14.15 -25.90 -0.04
CA SER A 38 -15.06 -26.79 0.70
C SER A 38 -16.51 -26.32 0.67
N LYS A 39 -16.73 -25.02 0.43
CA LYS A 39 -18.06 -24.41 0.34
C LYS A 39 -18.45 -24.03 -1.08
N ASP A 40 -17.46 -23.80 -1.95
CA ASP A 40 -17.67 -23.41 -3.34
C ASP A 40 -17.26 -24.53 -4.31
N TYR A 41 -18.26 -25.31 -4.73
CA TYR A 41 -18.07 -26.42 -5.67
C TYR A 41 -17.60 -25.94 -7.05
N ASN A 42 -17.99 -24.73 -7.49
CA ASN A 42 -17.56 -24.18 -8.78
C ASN A 42 -16.09 -23.81 -8.73
N ALA A 43 -15.65 -23.18 -7.63
CA ALA A 43 -14.24 -22.90 -7.39
C ALA A 43 -13.40 -24.17 -7.28
N ALA A 44 -13.94 -25.24 -6.66
CA ALA A 44 -13.27 -26.54 -6.60
C ALA A 44 -13.07 -27.15 -8.01
N MET A 45 -14.09 -27.08 -8.87
CA MET A 45 -13.98 -27.53 -10.26
C MET A 45 -13.00 -26.69 -11.07
N GLU A 46 -13.01 -25.37 -10.89
CA GLU A 46 -12.07 -24.45 -11.53
C GLU A 46 -10.63 -24.76 -11.11
N MET A 47 -10.39 -24.95 -9.82
CA MET A 47 -9.10 -25.38 -9.28
C MET A 47 -8.63 -26.67 -9.94
N VAL A 48 -9.48 -27.70 -10.02
CA VAL A 48 -9.13 -28.99 -10.66
C VAL A 48 -8.84 -28.81 -12.15
N ARG A 49 -9.62 -27.97 -12.85
CA ARG A 49 -9.44 -27.70 -14.28
C ARG A 49 -8.13 -26.97 -14.58
N LEU A 50 -7.71 -26.06 -13.70
CA LEU A 50 -6.49 -25.28 -13.84
C LEU A 50 -5.24 -26.04 -13.38
N SER A 51 -5.33 -26.74 -12.25
CA SER A 51 -4.20 -27.39 -11.58
C SER A 51 -4.02 -28.86 -11.93
N GLY A 52 -5.06 -29.53 -12.41
CA GLY A 52 -5.12 -30.99 -12.52
C GLY A 52 -5.14 -31.71 -11.18
N GLN A 53 -5.22 -30.99 -10.05
CA GLN A 53 -5.12 -31.54 -8.70
C GLN A 53 -6.42 -31.31 -7.92
N GLN A 54 -6.85 -32.32 -7.14
CA GLN A 54 -8.01 -32.23 -6.24
C GLN A 54 -7.65 -31.73 -4.82
N GLY A 55 -6.35 -31.60 -4.52
CA GLY A 55 -5.84 -31.23 -3.19
C GLY A 55 -5.39 -29.78 -3.11
N VAL A 56 -5.66 -29.14 -1.98
CA VAL A 56 -5.21 -27.79 -1.61
C VAL A 56 -3.89 -27.82 -0.82
N PRO A 57 -3.09 -26.73 -0.76
CA PRO A 57 -3.31 -25.43 -1.39
C PRO A 57 -2.98 -25.40 -2.88
N VAL A 58 -3.77 -24.64 -3.64
CA VAL A 58 -3.46 -24.27 -5.03
C VAL A 58 -3.49 -22.76 -5.13
N THR A 59 -2.42 -22.14 -5.59
CA THR A 59 -2.35 -20.69 -5.83
C THR A 59 -2.32 -20.42 -7.32
N VAL A 60 -3.19 -19.53 -7.80
CA VAL A 60 -3.25 -19.13 -9.20
C VAL A 60 -2.96 -17.63 -9.29
N ALA A 61 -2.01 -17.26 -10.15
CA ALA A 61 -1.62 -15.86 -10.35
C ALA A 61 -1.27 -15.58 -11.82
N ASP A 62 -1.99 -14.68 -12.50
CA ASP A 62 -1.88 -14.40 -13.96
C ASP A 62 -1.69 -15.67 -14.84
N GLY A 63 -2.47 -16.72 -14.59
CA GLY A 63 -2.38 -17.98 -15.34
C GLY A 63 -1.23 -18.91 -14.92
N GLU A 64 -0.36 -18.50 -14.00
CA GLU A 64 0.62 -19.38 -13.35
C GLU A 64 -0.07 -20.14 -12.21
N VAL A 65 -0.06 -21.48 -12.27
CA VAL A 65 -0.64 -22.35 -11.25
C VAL A 65 0.48 -22.94 -10.39
N ILE A 66 0.41 -22.68 -9.09
CA ILE A 66 1.34 -23.15 -8.07
C ILE A 66 0.63 -24.20 -7.22
N LEU A 67 1.22 -25.38 -7.19
CA LEU A 67 0.71 -26.53 -6.45
C LEU A 67 1.41 -26.61 -5.10
N GLY A 68 0.64 -26.66 -4.02
CA GLY A 68 1.18 -26.78 -2.67
C GLY A 68 1.87 -25.51 -2.16
N PHE A 69 2.72 -25.68 -1.15
CA PHE A 69 3.56 -24.62 -0.59
C PHE A 69 4.94 -24.62 -1.27
N ASP A 70 5.00 -24.15 -2.51
CA ASP A 70 6.27 -23.96 -3.22
C ASP A 70 6.82 -22.56 -2.91
N GLN A 71 7.76 -22.49 -1.97
CA GLN A 71 8.34 -21.21 -1.54
C GLN A 71 9.04 -20.45 -2.68
N ALA A 72 9.67 -21.13 -3.64
CA ALA A 72 10.39 -20.49 -4.72
C ALA A 72 9.41 -19.84 -5.71
N ARG A 73 8.33 -20.55 -6.07
CA ARG A 73 7.28 -19.99 -6.93
C ARG A 73 6.49 -18.90 -6.22
N LEU A 74 6.14 -19.11 -4.95
CA LEU A 74 5.47 -18.08 -4.14
C LEU A 74 6.35 -16.84 -3.98
N ALA A 75 7.68 -16.97 -3.85
CA ALA A 75 8.60 -15.85 -3.83
C ALA A 75 8.61 -15.07 -5.15
N LYS A 76 8.48 -15.76 -6.29
CA LYS A 76 8.38 -15.14 -7.62
C LYS A 76 7.08 -14.35 -7.79
N ILE A 77 5.95 -14.93 -7.38
CA ILE A 77 4.65 -14.23 -7.33
C ILE A 77 4.72 -13.07 -6.35
N ALA A 78 5.30 -13.26 -5.17
CA ALA A 78 5.54 -12.19 -4.22
C ALA A 78 6.44 -11.09 -4.80
N ALA A 79 7.47 -11.40 -5.57
CA ALA A 79 8.27 -10.36 -6.22
C ALA A 79 7.47 -9.55 -7.25
N LYS A 80 6.47 -10.18 -7.90
CA LYS A 80 5.64 -9.58 -8.94
C LYS A 80 4.41 -8.82 -8.40
N TYR A 81 3.77 -9.31 -7.33
CA TYR A 81 2.53 -8.77 -6.78
C TYR A 81 2.61 -8.42 -5.29
N ALA A 82 3.78 -8.49 -4.64
CA ALA A 82 3.93 -7.84 -3.35
C ALA A 82 3.49 -6.39 -3.54
N GLY A 83 2.48 -5.98 -2.78
CA GLY A 83 2.18 -4.57 -2.60
C GLY A 83 3.48 -3.84 -2.25
N PRO A 84 3.56 -2.52 -2.53
CA PRO A 84 4.81 -1.78 -2.42
C PRO A 84 5.51 -2.12 -1.10
N LYS A 85 6.71 -2.74 -1.19
CA LYS A 85 7.58 -3.10 -0.06
C LYS A 85 8.18 -1.85 0.61
N ARG A 86 7.41 -0.79 0.69
CA ARG A 86 7.80 0.52 1.19
C ARG A 86 6.92 0.78 2.40
N PRO A 87 7.49 1.21 3.54
CA PRO A 87 6.64 1.74 4.59
C PRO A 87 5.88 2.92 3.96
N PRO A 88 4.54 2.86 3.90
CA PRO A 88 3.80 4.02 3.44
C PRO A 88 4.19 5.18 4.36
N LEU A 89 4.26 6.39 3.83
CA LEU A 89 4.42 7.60 4.65
C LEU A 89 3.47 7.55 5.86
N GLY A 90 2.31 6.91 5.71
CA GLY A 90 1.35 6.67 6.78
C GLY A 90 0.33 7.78 6.88
N ILE A 91 0.30 8.67 5.89
CA ILE A 91 -0.61 9.80 5.81
C ILE A 91 -1.83 9.44 4.96
N MET A 92 -3.01 9.81 5.44
CA MET A 92 -4.18 10.02 4.60
C MET A 92 -4.15 11.48 4.20
N ALA A 93 -3.96 11.72 2.92
CA ALA A 93 -3.67 13.04 2.43
C ALA A 93 -4.46 13.34 1.14
N ALA A 94 -4.64 14.63 0.88
CA ALA A 94 -5.39 15.15 -0.25
C ALA A 94 -4.60 16.29 -0.90
N ASP A 95 -4.97 16.65 -2.13
CA ASP A 95 -4.42 17.84 -2.79
C ASP A 95 -4.75 19.08 -1.96
N ALA A 96 -3.72 19.82 -1.53
CA ALA A 96 -3.88 20.92 -0.57
C ALA A 96 -4.73 22.05 -1.14
N GLU A 97 -4.56 22.39 -2.42
CA GLU A 97 -5.34 23.44 -3.08
C GLU A 97 -6.83 23.09 -3.12
N GLU A 98 -7.17 21.84 -3.48
CA GLU A 98 -8.55 21.35 -3.49
C GLU A 98 -9.12 21.28 -2.07
N TYR A 99 -8.35 20.76 -1.12
CA TYR A 99 -8.78 20.62 0.27
C TYR A 99 -9.05 21.98 0.92
N LEU A 100 -8.14 22.94 0.78
CA LEU A 100 -8.29 24.30 1.30
C LEU A 100 -9.47 25.04 0.63
N SER A 101 -9.73 24.78 -0.65
CA SER A 101 -10.90 25.35 -1.35
C SER A 101 -12.23 24.85 -0.77
N ARG A 102 -12.24 23.64 -0.19
CA ARG A 102 -13.40 23.05 0.48
C ARG A 102 -13.49 23.38 1.97
N HIS A 103 -12.38 23.86 2.56
CA HIS A 103 -12.21 24.17 3.98
C HIS A 103 -11.63 25.59 4.18
N PRO A 104 -12.43 26.64 3.91
CA PRO A 104 -11.98 28.04 3.98
C PRO A 104 -11.44 28.44 5.36
N GLU A 105 -11.92 27.84 6.44
CA GLU A 105 -11.45 28.05 7.81
C GLU A 105 -9.97 27.70 8.03
N LEU A 106 -9.45 26.75 7.23
CA LEU A 106 -8.02 26.40 7.22
C LEU A 106 -7.24 27.28 6.25
N ALA A 107 -7.89 27.72 5.17
CA ALA A 107 -7.28 28.59 4.16
C ALA A 107 -6.95 29.99 4.70
N GLU A 108 -7.67 30.51 5.70
CA GLU A 108 -7.34 31.81 6.33
C GLU A 108 -5.96 31.83 6.99
N LYS A 109 -5.51 30.68 7.49
CA LYS A 109 -4.22 30.55 8.19
C LYS A 109 -3.04 30.28 7.26
N VAL A 110 -3.30 30.08 5.97
CA VAL A 110 -2.30 29.59 5.01
C VAL A 110 -2.28 30.54 3.81
N PRO A 111 -1.11 30.83 3.20
CA PRO A 111 -1.06 31.71 2.05
C PRO A 111 -1.98 31.24 0.91
N ALA A 112 -2.73 32.17 0.31
CA ALA A 112 -3.63 31.88 -0.79
C ALA A 112 -2.87 31.23 -1.97
N GLY A 113 -3.45 30.16 -2.53
CA GLY A 113 -2.82 29.40 -3.61
C GLY A 113 -1.67 28.49 -3.18
N THR A 114 -1.59 28.13 -1.89
CA THR A 114 -0.65 27.11 -1.41
C THR A 114 -0.94 25.78 -2.10
N LYS A 115 -0.01 25.37 -2.96
CA LYS A 115 -0.03 24.07 -3.65
C LYS A 115 0.84 23.08 -2.89
N GLY A 116 0.36 21.84 -2.79
CA GLY A 116 1.03 20.81 -2.00
C GLY A 116 0.07 19.70 -1.62
N VAL A 117 0.42 18.99 -0.56
CA VAL A 117 -0.31 17.84 -0.04
C VAL A 117 -0.75 18.12 1.38
N TYR A 118 -2.07 18.15 1.62
CA TYR A 118 -2.64 18.32 2.95
C TYR A 118 -2.68 16.99 3.69
N VAL A 119 -2.14 16.95 4.91
CA VAL A 119 -2.13 15.79 5.79
C VAL A 119 -3.40 15.79 6.64
N GLY A 120 -4.35 14.92 6.31
CA GLY A 120 -5.61 14.80 7.05
C GLY A 120 -5.50 13.88 8.26
N LYS A 121 -4.83 12.74 8.13
CA LYS A 121 -4.66 11.79 9.24
C LYS A 121 -3.33 11.07 9.13
N ILE A 122 -2.74 10.76 10.27
CA ILE A 122 -1.50 9.98 10.35
C ILE A 122 -1.79 8.67 11.06
N ARG A 123 -1.31 7.57 10.49
CA ARG A 123 -1.41 6.23 11.07
C ARG A 123 -0.30 6.03 12.10
N PRO A 124 -0.56 5.34 13.21
CA PRO A 124 0.44 5.06 14.21
C PRO A 124 1.55 4.16 13.68
N GLN A 125 2.74 4.28 14.27
CA GLN A 125 3.95 3.51 13.96
C GLN A 125 4.47 3.71 12.52
N THR A 126 4.14 4.83 11.88
CA THR A 126 4.57 5.14 10.51
C THR A 126 5.74 6.13 10.45
N VAL A 127 6.26 6.35 9.24
CA VAL A 127 7.38 7.28 8.99
C VAL A 127 6.96 8.72 9.31
N ALA A 128 5.75 9.12 8.88
CA ALA A 128 5.23 10.46 9.16
C ALA A 128 5.04 10.73 10.65
N GLU A 129 4.51 9.76 11.41
CA GLU A 129 4.34 9.91 12.86
C GLU A 129 5.70 10.03 13.56
N ARG A 130 6.66 9.14 13.24
CA ARG A 130 8.01 9.16 13.81
C ARG A 130 8.77 10.46 13.49
N ALA A 131 8.47 11.06 12.34
CA ALA A 131 9.00 12.34 11.94
C ALA A 131 8.34 13.52 12.69
N GLY A 132 7.18 13.33 13.33
CA GLY A 132 6.47 14.40 14.03
C GLY A 132 5.58 15.26 13.11
N LEU A 133 5.22 14.72 11.94
CA LEU A 133 4.12 15.29 11.16
C LEU A 133 2.82 15.17 11.97
N GLN A 134 1.90 16.09 11.73
CA GLN A 134 0.62 16.17 12.41
C GLN A 134 -0.51 16.38 11.38
N PRO A 135 -1.75 15.95 11.71
CA PRO A 135 -2.93 16.36 10.98
C PRO A 135 -3.02 17.88 10.89
N GLY A 136 -3.27 18.42 9.70
CA GLY A 136 -3.26 19.86 9.42
C GLY A 136 -2.01 20.36 8.70
N ASP A 137 -0.94 19.57 8.65
CA ASP A 137 0.28 19.93 7.93
C ASP A 137 0.06 19.95 6.42
N ILE A 138 0.68 20.90 5.71
CA ILE A 138 0.68 20.95 4.25
C ILE A 138 2.09 20.76 3.71
N LEU A 139 2.39 19.61 3.14
CA LEU A 139 3.67 19.35 2.49
C LEU A 139 3.78 20.14 1.18
N THR A 140 4.79 21.00 1.11
CA THR A 140 5.09 21.83 -0.07
C THR A 140 6.31 21.33 -0.84
N SER A 141 7.18 20.55 -0.18
CA SER A 141 8.37 19.97 -0.79
C SER A 141 8.77 18.66 -0.12
N PHE A 142 9.41 17.77 -0.88
CA PHE A 142 9.93 16.49 -0.43
C PHE A 142 11.19 16.13 -1.20
N ALA A 143 12.21 15.64 -0.50
CA ALA A 143 13.52 15.31 -1.08
C ALA A 143 14.13 16.45 -1.92
N GLY A 144 13.92 17.70 -1.51
CA GLY A 144 14.39 18.90 -2.21
C GLY A 144 13.60 19.27 -3.48
N LYS A 145 12.57 18.50 -3.84
CA LYS A 145 11.68 18.78 -4.98
C LYS A 145 10.37 19.38 -4.48
N ARG A 146 9.82 20.34 -5.21
CA ARG A 146 8.52 20.94 -4.88
C ARG A 146 7.40 20.00 -5.26
N ILE A 147 6.46 19.77 -4.35
CA ILE A 147 5.28 18.94 -4.60
C ILE A 147 4.09 19.86 -4.80
N ARG A 148 3.28 19.56 -5.81
CA ARG A 148 2.02 20.28 -6.08
C ARG A 148 0.78 19.43 -5.90
N SER A 149 0.92 18.11 -5.89
CA SER A 149 -0.20 17.19 -5.77
C SER A 149 0.19 15.87 -5.10
N MET A 150 -0.81 15.12 -4.64
CA MET A 150 -0.68 13.78 -4.08
C MET A 150 0.06 12.83 -5.03
N ALA A 151 -0.30 12.85 -6.31
CA ALA A 151 0.33 11.99 -7.32
C ALA A 151 1.85 12.24 -7.43
N GLN A 152 2.32 13.48 -7.27
CA GLN A 152 3.75 13.78 -7.29
C GLN A 152 4.45 13.27 -6.03
N LEU A 153 3.81 13.42 -4.86
CA LEU A 153 4.36 12.88 -3.62
C LEU A 153 4.48 11.36 -3.70
N ASP A 154 3.43 10.67 -4.15
CA ASP A 154 3.44 9.22 -4.31
C ASP A 154 4.57 8.77 -5.24
N GLN A 155 4.74 9.43 -6.40
CA GLN A 155 5.85 9.16 -7.31
C GLN A 155 7.23 9.35 -6.66
N MET A 156 7.41 10.38 -5.84
CA MET A 156 8.69 10.63 -5.17
C MET A 156 8.96 9.61 -4.07
N VAL A 157 7.95 9.29 -3.26
CA VAL A 157 8.02 8.25 -2.22
C VAL A 157 8.32 6.89 -2.85
N ASP A 158 7.77 6.64 -4.05
CA ASP A 158 8.04 5.45 -4.81
C ASP A 158 9.49 5.34 -5.32
N THR A 159 10.25 6.42 -5.36
CA THR A 159 11.67 6.34 -5.69
C THR A 159 12.55 5.94 -4.48
N LEU A 160 12.01 6.01 -3.26
CA LEU A 160 12.77 5.77 -2.03
C LEU A 160 12.81 4.29 -1.64
N LYS A 161 13.90 3.93 -0.96
CA LYS A 161 14.17 2.60 -0.41
C LYS A 161 14.18 2.65 1.12
N ALA A 162 13.96 1.50 1.75
CA ALA A 162 14.13 1.36 3.19
C ALA A 162 15.58 1.71 3.59
N GLY A 163 15.74 2.53 4.61
CA GLY A 163 17.00 3.12 5.04
C GLY A 163 17.28 4.51 4.44
N ASP A 164 16.53 4.96 3.44
CA ASP A 164 16.70 6.29 2.87
C ASP A 164 16.20 7.39 3.81
N GLN A 165 16.84 8.56 3.72
CA GLN A 165 16.41 9.77 4.42
C GLN A 165 15.96 10.80 3.40
N ALA A 166 14.76 11.35 3.59
CA ALA A 166 14.24 12.42 2.75
C ALA A 166 13.79 13.61 3.62
N THR A 167 14.24 14.80 3.27
CA THR A 167 13.77 16.04 3.91
C THR A 167 12.46 16.47 3.29
N ALA A 168 11.41 16.61 4.09
CA ALA A 168 10.15 17.23 3.71
C ALA A 168 10.03 18.64 4.30
N ARG A 169 9.44 19.55 3.53
CA ARG A 169 9.04 20.87 3.99
C ARG A 169 7.53 20.93 4.04
N TYR A 170 7.01 21.41 5.16
CA TYR A 170 5.58 21.51 5.43
C TYR A 170 5.23 22.86 6.02
N LEU A 171 3.98 23.27 5.83
CA LEU A 171 3.38 24.43 6.47
C LEU A 171 2.48 23.97 7.61
N ARG A 172 2.65 24.54 8.80
CA ARG A 172 1.80 24.32 9.97
C ARG A 172 1.34 25.67 10.52
N ASP A 173 0.04 25.91 10.55
CA ASP A 173 -0.55 27.21 10.92
C ASP A 173 0.11 28.42 10.21
N GLY A 174 0.49 28.25 8.94
CA GLY A 174 1.12 29.27 8.11
C GLY A 174 2.65 29.41 8.27
N ALA A 175 3.26 28.72 9.23
CA ALA A 175 4.72 28.71 9.42
C ALA A 175 5.38 27.60 8.60
N ASP A 176 6.46 27.94 7.89
CA ASP A 176 7.26 26.97 7.13
C ASP A 176 8.21 26.20 8.06
N GLN A 177 8.13 24.89 8.02
CA GLN A 177 8.95 23.99 8.82
C GLN A 177 9.51 22.86 7.94
N SER A 178 10.59 22.24 8.39
CA SER A 178 11.18 21.09 7.73
C SER A 178 11.34 19.93 8.70
N VAL A 179 11.25 18.73 8.17
CA VAL A 179 11.38 17.48 8.90
C VAL A 179 12.15 16.46 8.06
N ILE A 180 12.90 15.60 8.72
CA ILE A 180 13.61 14.48 8.08
C ILE A 180 12.77 13.22 8.27
N LEU A 181 12.36 12.62 7.17
CA LEU A 181 11.63 11.35 7.12
C LEU A 181 12.64 10.24 6.88
N GLN A 182 12.63 9.23 7.76
CA GLN A 182 13.48 8.05 7.67
C GLN A 182 12.63 6.84 7.28
N PHE A 183 12.92 6.26 6.12
CA PHE A 183 12.20 5.15 5.53
C PHE A 183 12.76 3.79 5.94
#